data_AF-A0A7X1NZ36-F1
#
_entry.id   AF-A0A7X1NZ36-F1
#
_cell.length_a   1.000
_cell.length_b   1.000
_cell.length_c   1.000
_cell.angle_alpha   90.00
_cell.angle_beta   90.00
_cell.angle_gamma   90.00
#
_symmetry.space_group_name_H-M   'P 1'
#
loop_
_entity.id
_entity.type
_entity.pdbx_description
1 polymer ?
#
loop_
_entity_poly.entity_id
_entity_poly.type
_entity_poly.pdbx_seq_one_letter_code
_entity_poly.pdbx_strand_id
1 'polypeptide(L)'
;MTDLSALARGPRRLLELLHGVGVATVAARGYRVTPSQVTLHQPQELLAAALGCHVVTVWRWTQALREAGLVDARAHFTTSKGMTRSDGTLYAVTLQAGHRAHLTHADLSHQYRDLDADRAAGRTAWSALQGSDQKPPEEWISTLRAWAVTPGQTSPPLVSDPCSGPSTLQDVVYMLPLMRDAHPSKRPALVGVMASTVAHALGDQHSRRWYCRLIWQAWEAEVEGRHGLQALAAQLARLQADLAEWPDLRSPGALLAKRLSS
;
A
#
# COMPACT_ATOMS: atom_id res chain seq x y z
N MET A 1 -17.04 2.84 13.92
CA MET A 1 -16.45 1.51 14.17
C MET A 1 -17.36 0.50 13.48
N THR A 2 -16.92 -0.14 12.41
CA THR A 2 -17.78 -1.09 11.67
C THR A 2 -17.91 -2.35 12.50
N ASP A 3 -19.11 -2.60 13.02
CA ASP A 3 -19.40 -3.80 13.79
C ASP A 3 -19.42 -5.02 12.85
N LEU A 4 -18.33 -5.81 12.90
CA LEU A 4 -18.19 -7.02 12.09
C LEU A 4 -19.26 -8.08 12.44
N SER A 5 -19.88 -7.99 13.62
CA SER A 5 -20.96 -8.89 14.03
C SER A 5 -22.29 -8.61 13.32
N ALA A 6 -22.45 -7.41 12.74
CA ALA A 6 -23.62 -7.03 11.95
C ALA A 6 -23.60 -7.59 10.51
N LEU A 7 -22.47 -8.14 10.05
CA LEU A 7 -22.38 -8.74 8.72
C LEU A 7 -23.04 -10.12 8.68
N ALA A 8 -23.81 -10.38 7.63
CA ALA A 8 -24.29 -11.72 7.35
C ALA A 8 -23.12 -12.72 7.19
N ARG A 9 -23.38 -14.00 7.52
CA ARG A 9 -22.36 -15.08 7.51
C ARG A 9 -21.59 -15.16 6.18
N GLY A 10 -22.28 -14.97 5.05
CA GLY A 10 -21.70 -15.04 3.72
C GLY A 10 -20.63 -13.96 3.46
N PRO A 11 -21.00 -12.66 3.48
CA PRO A 11 -20.04 -11.56 3.39
C PRO A 11 -18.88 -11.67 4.39
N ARG A 12 -19.16 -12.10 5.62
CA ARG A 12 -18.11 -12.31 6.62
C ARG A 12 -17.09 -13.36 6.20
N ARG A 13 -17.53 -14.52 5.68
CA ARG A 13 -16.62 -15.56 5.15
C ARG A 13 -15.77 -15.06 3.99
N LEU A 14 -16.35 -14.26 3.08
CA LEU A 14 -15.59 -13.65 1.99
C LEU A 14 -14.54 -12.66 2.52
N LEU A 15 -14.90 -11.83 3.50
CA LEU A 15 -13.97 -10.91 4.14
C LEU A 15 -12.84 -11.64 4.84
N GLU A 16 -13.14 -12.69 5.63
CA GLU A 16 -12.14 -13.52 6.31
C GLU A 16 -11.15 -14.13 5.30
N LEU A 17 -11.64 -14.63 4.17
CA LEU A 17 -10.81 -15.15 3.09
C LEU A 17 -9.91 -14.08 2.47
N LEU A 18 -10.50 -12.95 2.04
CA LEU A 18 -9.77 -11.84 1.41
C LEU A 18 -8.75 -11.21 2.37
N HIS A 19 -9.10 -11.02 3.64
CA HIS A 19 -8.22 -10.49 4.67
C HIS A 19 -7.07 -11.47 4.96
N GLY A 20 -7.36 -12.78 5.06
CA GLY A 20 -6.32 -13.80 5.25
C GLY A 20 -5.34 -13.88 4.07
N VAL A 21 -5.83 -13.71 2.84
CA VAL A 21 -4.97 -13.57 1.64
C VAL A 21 -4.17 -12.26 1.72
N GLY A 22 -4.79 -11.15 2.13
CA GLY A 22 -4.15 -9.85 2.29
C GLY A 22 -2.97 -9.86 3.27
N VAL A 23 -3.17 -10.44 4.46
CA VAL A 23 -2.10 -10.62 5.47
C VAL A 23 -0.94 -11.45 4.89
N ALA A 24 -1.24 -12.55 4.19
CA ALA A 24 -0.22 -13.37 3.55
C ALA A 24 0.55 -12.60 2.47
N THR A 25 -0.13 -11.75 1.70
CA THR A 25 0.50 -10.89 0.70
C THR A 25 1.43 -9.84 1.32
N VAL A 26 1.00 -9.19 2.41
CA VAL A 26 1.83 -8.22 3.15
C VAL A 26 3.09 -8.88 3.69
N ALA A 27 2.97 -10.06 4.29
CA ALA A 27 4.09 -10.84 4.79
C ALA A 27 5.05 -11.25 3.66
N ALA A 28 4.53 -11.79 2.56
CA ALA A 28 5.35 -12.25 1.44
C ALA A 28 6.05 -11.09 0.69
N ARG A 29 5.44 -9.90 0.66
CA ARG A 29 6.05 -8.69 0.08
C ARG A 29 7.03 -7.98 1.04
N GLY A 30 7.17 -8.45 2.28
CA GLY A 30 8.16 -7.94 3.24
C GLY A 30 7.87 -6.54 3.77
N TYR A 31 6.60 -6.17 3.91
CA TYR A 31 6.24 -4.86 4.48
C TYR A 31 6.76 -4.74 5.92
N ARG A 32 7.44 -3.62 6.22
CA ARG A 32 7.98 -3.35 7.56
C ARG A 32 6.90 -2.97 8.57
N VAL A 33 5.82 -2.36 8.10
CA VAL A 33 4.65 -1.94 8.88
C VAL A 33 3.42 -2.48 8.19
N THR A 34 2.45 -2.99 8.97
CA THR A 34 1.17 -3.44 8.41
C THR A 34 0.43 -2.25 7.80
N PRO A 35 0.12 -2.29 6.49
CA PRO A 35 -0.55 -1.17 5.84
C PRO A 35 -2.02 -1.09 6.26
N SER A 36 -2.64 0.08 6.04
CA SER A 36 -4.07 0.29 6.34
C SER A 36 -4.99 -0.59 5.48
N GLN A 37 -4.57 -0.86 4.25
CA GLN A 37 -5.21 -1.77 3.30
C GLN A 37 -4.17 -2.44 2.39
N VAL A 38 -4.59 -3.44 1.64
CA VAL A 38 -3.81 -4.07 0.58
C VAL A 38 -4.66 -4.29 -0.66
N THR A 39 -4.06 -4.08 -1.85
CA THR A 39 -4.71 -4.38 -3.14
C THR A 39 -4.33 -5.77 -3.59
N LEU A 40 -5.36 -6.58 -3.86
CA LEU A 40 -5.25 -7.97 -4.31
C LEU A 40 -5.87 -8.11 -5.69
N HIS A 41 -5.18 -8.77 -6.60
CA HIS A 41 -5.75 -9.19 -7.87
C HIS A 41 -6.26 -10.64 -7.72
N GLN A 42 -7.58 -10.84 -7.78
CA GLN A 42 -8.22 -12.15 -7.60
C GLN A 42 -9.33 -12.40 -8.63
N PRO A 43 -9.38 -13.61 -9.24
CA PRO A 43 -10.52 -14.05 -10.04
C PRO A 43 -11.67 -14.46 -9.13
N GLN A 44 -12.90 -14.03 -9.48
CA GLN A 44 -14.09 -14.32 -8.67
C GLN A 44 -14.41 -15.81 -8.64
N GLU A 45 -14.04 -16.53 -9.68
CA GLU A 45 -14.26 -17.96 -9.84
C GLU A 45 -13.44 -18.77 -8.84
N LEU A 46 -12.19 -18.36 -8.54
CA LEU A 46 -11.38 -19.03 -7.51
C LEU A 46 -11.86 -18.70 -6.10
N LEU A 47 -12.34 -17.47 -5.86
CA LEU A 47 -12.98 -17.12 -4.60
C LEU A 47 -14.25 -17.95 -4.37
N ALA A 48 -15.05 -18.14 -5.42
CA ALA A 48 -16.27 -18.94 -5.39
C ALA A 48 -15.96 -20.42 -5.11
N ALA A 49 -14.96 -20.99 -5.78
CA ALA A 49 -14.48 -22.34 -5.53
C ALA A 49 -14.00 -22.52 -4.08
N ALA A 50 -13.18 -21.59 -3.56
CA ALA A 50 -12.69 -21.62 -2.18
C ALA A 50 -13.83 -21.55 -1.14
N LEU A 51 -14.91 -20.82 -1.44
CA LEU A 51 -16.04 -20.63 -0.54
C LEU A 51 -17.13 -21.71 -0.69
N GLY A 52 -17.03 -22.55 -1.72
CA GLY A 52 -18.02 -23.56 -2.07
C GLY A 52 -19.35 -22.94 -2.49
N CYS A 53 -19.32 -21.84 -3.24
CA CYS A 53 -20.52 -21.12 -3.67
C CYS A 53 -20.47 -20.71 -5.14
N HIS A 54 -21.58 -20.19 -5.66
CA HIS A 54 -21.64 -19.69 -7.04
C HIS A 54 -20.95 -18.32 -7.17
N VAL A 55 -20.37 -18.02 -8.33
CA VAL A 55 -19.65 -16.75 -8.60
C VAL A 55 -20.55 -15.53 -8.34
N VAL A 56 -21.82 -15.60 -8.73
CA VAL A 56 -22.81 -14.53 -8.46
C VAL A 56 -23.00 -14.28 -6.96
N THR A 57 -22.85 -15.30 -6.10
CA THR A 57 -22.91 -15.14 -4.64
C THR A 57 -21.71 -14.34 -4.15
N VAL A 58 -20.51 -14.61 -4.67
CA VAL A 58 -19.31 -13.79 -4.38
C VAL A 58 -19.55 -12.34 -4.79
N TRP A 59 -20.07 -12.09 -5.99
CA TRP A 59 -20.40 -10.73 -6.45
C TRP A 59 -21.36 -10.00 -5.49
N ARG A 60 -22.44 -10.67 -5.05
CA ARG A 60 -23.39 -10.10 -4.08
C ARG A 60 -22.73 -9.79 -2.74
N TRP A 61 -21.92 -10.71 -2.23
CA TRP A 61 -21.18 -10.52 -0.97
C TRP A 61 -20.17 -9.38 -1.08
N THR A 62 -19.50 -9.24 -2.23
CA THR A 62 -18.62 -8.11 -2.51
C THR A 62 -19.36 -6.77 -2.43
N GLN A 63 -20.58 -6.65 -2.99
CA GLN A 63 -21.34 -5.39 -2.86
C GLN A 63 -21.65 -5.04 -1.40
N ALA A 64 -22.08 -6.02 -0.60
CA ALA A 64 -22.34 -5.81 0.82
C ALA A 64 -21.07 -5.35 1.58
N LEU A 65 -19.91 -5.92 1.27
CA LEU A 65 -18.63 -5.49 1.87
C LEU A 65 -18.19 -4.10 1.43
N ARG A 66 -18.53 -3.70 0.19
CA ARG A 66 -18.27 -2.35 -0.34
C ARG A 66 -19.13 -1.29 0.35
N GLU A 67 -20.40 -1.58 0.55
CA GLU A 67 -21.31 -0.72 1.31
C GLU A 67 -20.82 -0.54 2.75
N ALA A 68 -20.32 -1.61 3.38
CA ALA A 68 -19.72 -1.57 4.71
C ALA A 68 -18.34 -0.87 4.75
N GLY A 69 -17.75 -0.54 3.60
CA GLY A 69 -16.45 0.11 3.50
C GLY A 69 -15.24 -0.77 3.82
N LEU A 70 -15.44 -2.09 3.91
CA LEU A 70 -14.40 -3.06 4.30
C LEU A 70 -13.57 -3.52 3.10
N VAL A 71 -14.17 -3.44 1.91
CA VAL A 71 -13.53 -3.77 0.63
C VAL A 71 -13.91 -2.71 -0.39
N ASP A 72 -13.04 -2.38 -1.34
CA ASP A 72 -13.45 -1.82 -2.64
C ASP A 72 -13.05 -2.81 -3.73
N ALA A 73 -13.90 -2.97 -4.75
CA ALA A 73 -13.65 -3.95 -5.79
C ALA A 73 -14.06 -3.44 -7.16
N ARG A 74 -13.19 -3.69 -8.16
CA ARG A 74 -13.44 -3.34 -9.56
C ARG A 74 -12.86 -4.39 -10.50
N ALA A 75 -13.55 -4.64 -11.61
CA ALA A 75 -12.99 -5.46 -12.68
C ALA A 75 -11.69 -4.81 -13.18
N HIS A 76 -10.67 -5.63 -13.35
CA HIS A 76 -9.42 -5.23 -13.96
C HIS A 76 -9.40 -5.68 -15.41
N PHE A 77 -8.74 -4.87 -16.24
CA PHE A 77 -8.67 -5.07 -17.67
C PHE A 77 -7.23 -4.95 -18.11
N THR A 78 -6.83 -5.85 -18.99
CA THR A 78 -5.53 -5.84 -19.64
C THR A 78 -5.69 -5.92 -21.15
N THR A 79 -4.61 -5.65 -21.89
CA THR A 79 -4.58 -5.83 -23.34
C THR A 79 -3.93 -7.17 -23.64
N SER A 80 -4.66 -8.07 -24.29
CA SER A 80 -4.19 -9.39 -24.73
C SER A 80 -4.43 -9.53 -26.22
N LYS A 81 -3.39 -9.84 -26.98
CA LYS A 81 -3.43 -9.92 -28.46
C LYS A 81 -4.13 -8.73 -29.14
N GLY A 82 -3.86 -7.50 -28.65
CA GLY A 82 -4.45 -6.27 -29.20
C GLY A 82 -5.91 -6.00 -28.83
N MET A 83 -6.52 -6.80 -27.94
CA MET A 83 -7.88 -6.59 -27.46
C MET A 83 -7.91 -6.39 -25.94
N THR A 84 -8.76 -5.48 -25.47
CA THR A 84 -9.03 -5.33 -24.04
C THR A 84 -9.82 -6.53 -23.52
N ARG A 85 -9.31 -7.18 -22.48
CA ARG A 85 -9.91 -8.36 -21.82
C ARG A 85 -9.89 -8.16 -20.32
N SER A 86 -10.93 -8.66 -19.65
CA SER A 86 -10.88 -8.76 -18.19
C SER A 86 -9.94 -9.91 -17.81
N ASP A 87 -8.99 -9.63 -16.92
CA ASP A 87 -8.02 -10.58 -16.39
C ASP A 87 -8.25 -10.93 -14.91
N GLY A 88 -9.20 -10.25 -14.26
CA GLY A 88 -9.63 -10.54 -12.90
C GLY A 88 -10.39 -9.39 -12.26
N THR A 89 -10.50 -9.44 -10.93
CA THR A 89 -11.05 -8.36 -10.11
C THR A 89 -9.97 -7.88 -9.14
N LEU A 90 -9.80 -6.57 -9.03
CA LEU A 90 -9.02 -5.96 -7.96
C LEU A 90 -9.88 -5.79 -6.73
N TYR A 91 -9.30 -6.08 -5.57
CA TYR A 91 -9.87 -5.91 -4.26
C TYR A 91 -8.92 -5.08 -3.41
N ALA A 92 -9.31 -3.87 -3.02
CA ALA A 92 -8.71 -3.20 -1.87
C ALA A 92 -9.34 -3.78 -0.62
N VAL A 93 -8.55 -4.36 0.28
CA VAL A 93 -9.02 -5.02 1.50
C VAL A 93 -8.47 -4.28 2.72
N THR A 94 -9.34 -3.85 3.62
CA THR A 94 -8.91 -3.19 4.86
C THR A 94 -8.18 -4.17 5.78
N LEU A 95 -7.04 -3.74 6.32
CA LEU A 95 -6.27 -4.48 7.33
C LEU A 95 -6.31 -3.80 8.70
N GLN A 96 -6.67 -2.51 8.75
CA GLN A 96 -6.77 -1.73 9.97
C GLN A 96 -8.22 -1.37 10.30
N ALA A 97 -8.60 -1.54 11.56
CA ALA A 97 -9.92 -1.14 12.04
C ALA A 97 -10.16 0.36 11.81
N GLY A 98 -11.32 0.71 11.24
CA GLY A 98 -11.71 2.08 10.97
C GLY A 98 -11.20 2.66 9.64
N HIS A 99 -10.32 1.96 8.92
CA HIS A 99 -9.94 2.35 7.56
C HIS A 99 -11.00 1.90 6.56
N ARG A 100 -11.38 2.81 5.64
CA ARG A 100 -12.31 2.52 4.56
C ARG A 100 -11.51 2.16 3.31
N ALA A 101 -11.69 0.93 2.82
CA ALA A 101 -10.98 0.45 1.66
C ALA A 101 -11.35 1.24 0.40
N HIS A 102 -10.36 1.57 -0.43
CA HIS A 102 -10.56 2.27 -1.68
C HIS A 102 -9.49 1.92 -2.72
N LEU A 103 -9.92 1.62 -3.95
CA LEU A 103 -9.01 1.44 -5.08
C LEU A 103 -8.68 2.80 -5.71
N THR A 104 -7.39 3.10 -5.78
CA THR A 104 -6.87 4.31 -6.41
C THR A 104 -6.75 4.15 -7.93
N HIS A 105 -6.50 5.25 -8.64
CA HIS A 105 -6.19 5.17 -10.07
C HIS A 105 -4.91 4.35 -10.34
N ALA A 106 -3.90 4.47 -9.48
CA ALA A 106 -2.66 3.69 -9.60
C ALA A 106 -2.90 2.20 -9.42
N ASP A 107 -3.80 1.81 -8.51
CA ASP A 107 -4.21 0.41 -8.38
C ASP A 107 -4.85 -0.12 -9.66
N LEU A 108 -5.63 0.71 -10.37
CA LEU A 108 -6.37 0.30 -11.57
C LEU A 108 -5.54 0.29 -12.85
N SER A 109 -4.47 1.09 -12.91
CA SER A 109 -3.58 1.18 -14.08
C SER A 109 -2.35 0.28 -13.97
N HIS A 110 -2.07 -0.27 -12.78
CA HIS A 110 -0.95 -1.18 -12.56
C HIS A 110 -1.21 -2.53 -13.24
N GLN A 111 -0.22 -3.02 -13.98
CA GLN A 111 -0.27 -4.36 -14.54
C GLN A 111 0.04 -5.38 -13.45
N TYR A 112 -0.96 -6.16 -13.05
CA TYR A 112 -0.77 -7.24 -12.09
C TYR A 112 -0.34 -8.52 -12.79
N ARG A 113 -0.88 -8.86 -13.96
CA ARG A 113 -0.57 -10.13 -14.65
C ARG A 113 -0.33 -9.92 -16.14
N ASP A 114 0.46 -10.83 -16.70
CA ASP A 114 0.53 -11.05 -18.14
C ASP A 114 -0.40 -12.20 -18.54
N LEU A 115 -1.58 -11.83 -19.06
CA LEU A 115 -2.61 -12.79 -19.47
C LEU A 115 -2.16 -13.68 -20.64
N ASP A 116 -1.28 -13.20 -21.52
CA ASP A 116 -0.79 -13.97 -22.65
C ASP A 116 0.26 -15.00 -22.20
N ALA A 117 1.19 -14.60 -21.33
CA ALA A 117 2.13 -15.52 -20.70
C ALA A 117 1.42 -16.58 -19.85
N ASP A 118 0.39 -16.20 -19.11
CA ASP A 118 -0.38 -17.14 -18.28
C ASP A 118 -1.17 -18.14 -19.12
N ARG A 119 -1.70 -17.73 -20.26
CA ARG A 119 -2.36 -18.64 -21.19
C ARG A 119 -1.38 -19.66 -21.77
N ALA A 120 -0.18 -19.21 -22.15
CA ALA A 120 0.88 -20.09 -22.66
C ALA A 120 1.36 -21.09 -21.60
N ALA A 121 1.45 -20.66 -20.33
CA ALA A 121 1.89 -21.50 -19.21
C ALA A 121 0.76 -22.31 -18.54
N GLY A 122 -0.49 -22.23 -19.01
CA GLY A 122 -1.63 -22.90 -18.37
C GLY A 122 -1.99 -22.37 -16.97
N ARG A 123 -1.55 -21.16 -16.61
CA ARG A 123 -1.75 -20.55 -15.27
C ARG A 123 -3.01 -19.68 -15.20
N THR A 124 -4.08 -20.09 -15.89
CA THR A 124 -5.35 -19.34 -15.93
C THR A 124 -6.31 -19.83 -14.84
N ALA A 125 -7.24 -18.97 -14.40
CA ALA A 125 -8.24 -19.35 -13.39
C ALA A 125 -9.08 -20.52 -13.90
N TRP A 126 -9.44 -20.50 -15.18
CA TRP A 126 -10.10 -21.59 -15.87
C TRP A 126 -9.32 -22.91 -15.76
N SER A 127 -8.00 -22.89 -16.01
CA SER A 127 -7.17 -24.11 -15.89
C SER A 127 -7.07 -24.59 -14.45
N ALA A 128 -7.03 -23.69 -13.46
CA ALA A 128 -7.01 -24.05 -12.05
C ALA A 128 -8.32 -24.71 -11.58
N LEU A 129 -9.43 -24.38 -12.24
CA LEU A 129 -10.76 -24.95 -12.01
C LEU A 129 -11.00 -26.27 -12.75
N GLN A 130 -10.20 -26.61 -13.76
CA GLN A 130 -10.29 -27.92 -14.39
C GLN A 130 -9.87 -29.02 -13.40
N GLY A 131 -10.74 -30.02 -13.19
CA GLY A 131 -10.54 -31.07 -12.18
C GLY A 131 -10.76 -30.62 -10.73
N SER A 132 -11.50 -29.53 -10.51
CA SER A 132 -11.69 -28.89 -9.19
C SER A 132 -12.59 -29.64 -8.20
N ASP A 133 -13.38 -30.62 -8.65
CA ASP A 133 -14.39 -31.32 -7.81
C ASP A 133 -13.82 -32.02 -6.57
N GLN A 134 -12.49 -32.11 -6.43
CA GLN A 134 -11.81 -32.85 -5.36
C GLN A 134 -10.85 -32.01 -4.51
N LYS A 135 -10.65 -30.72 -4.81
CA LYS A 135 -9.68 -29.92 -4.05
C LYS A 135 -10.24 -29.50 -2.70
N PRO A 136 -9.53 -29.77 -1.60
CA PRO A 136 -10.00 -29.35 -0.29
C PRO A 136 -9.84 -27.81 -0.14
N PRO A 137 -10.61 -27.16 0.76
CA PRO A 137 -10.62 -25.71 0.91
C PRO A 137 -9.23 -25.08 1.14
N GLU A 138 -8.33 -25.76 1.84
CA GLU A 138 -6.98 -25.31 2.10
C GLU A 138 -6.11 -25.18 0.84
N GLU A 139 -6.29 -26.05 -0.15
CA GLU A 139 -5.58 -25.96 -1.43
C GLU A 139 -6.04 -24.72 -2.21
N TRP A 140 -7.33 -24.38 -2.13
CA TRP A 140 -7.84 -23.15 -2.74
C TRP A 140 -7.25 -21.91 -2.09
N ILE A 141 -7.13 -21.90 -0.75
CA ILE A 141 -6.49 -20.79 -0.03
C ILE A 141 -5.02 -20.66 -0.45
N SER A 142 -4.29 -21.77 -0.56
CA SER A 142 -2.90 -21.77 -1.06
C SER A 142 -2.81 -21.20 -2.48
N THR A 143 -3.72 -21.64 -3.37
CA THR A 143 -3.82 -21.14 -4.75
C THR A 143 -4.09 -19.63 -4.78
N LEU A 144 -5.05 -19.14 -3.99
CA LEU A 144 -5.37 -17.70 -3.90
C LEU A 144 -4.20 -16.87 -3.36
N ARG A 145 -3.47 -17.39 -2.37
CA ARG A 145 -2.27 -16.73 -1.83
C ARG A 145 -1.17 -16.64 -2.88
N ALA A 146 -0.87 -17.74 -3.57
CA ALA A 146 0.10 -17.74 -4.67
C ALA A 146 -0.32 -16.76 -5.77
N TRP A 147 -1.62 -16.73 -6.11
CA TRP A 147 -2.19 -15.81 -7.09
C TRP A 147 -2.01 -14.33 -6.71
N ALA A 148 -2.15 -14.00 -5.41
CA ALA A 148 -2.02 -12.63 -4.90
C ALA A 148 -0.56 -12.14 -4.81
N VAL A 149 0.35 -13.04 -4.44
CA VAL A 149 1.76 -12.75 -4.17
C VAL A 149 2.57 -12.68 -5.45
N THR A 150 2.31 -13.58 -6.40
CA THR A 150 3.03 -13.67 -7.67
C THR A 150 2.05 -13.53 -8.82
N PRO A 151 1.54 -12.31 -9.06
CA PRO A 151 0.71 -12.11 -10.22
C PRO A 151 1.69 -12.05 -11.43
N GLY A 152 1.91 -13.21 -12.05
CA GLY A 152 2.42 -13.37 -13.40
C GLY A 152 3.69 -12.62 -13.86
N GLN A 153 4.68 -12.34 -12.98
CA GLN A 153 5.94 -11.63 -13.33
C GLN A 153 5.73 -10.37 -14.19
N THR A 154 5.03 -9.39 -13.65
CA THR A 154 5.10 -8.01 -14.16
C THR A 154 5.54 -7.08 -13.04
N SER A 155 5.82 -5.80 -13.36
CA SER A 155 6.48 -4.75 -12.55
C SER A 155 6.48 -4.89 -11.02
N PRO A 156 7.51 -4.37 -10.31
CA PRO A 156 7.62 -4.51 -8.85
C PRO A 156 6.30 -4.21 -8.14
N PRO A 157 5.94 -5.02 -7.12
CA PRO A 157 4.59 -5.02 -6.56
C PRO A 157 4.22 -3.64 -6.06
N LEU A 158 3.03 -3.16 -6.45
CA LEU A 158 2.51 -1.89 -5.97
C LEU A 158 2.44 -1.92 -4.44
N VAL A 159 2.99 -0.89 -3.80
CA VAL A 159 2.78 -0.65 -2.37
C VAL A 159 1.40 -0.03 -2.21
N SER A 160 0.41 -0.86 -1.86
CA SER A 160 -1.02 -0.54 -1.96
C SER A 160 -1.58 0.28 -0.80
N ASP A 161 -0.72 0.83 0.06
CA ASP A 161 -1.18 1.61 1.20
C ASP A 161 -1.30 3.08 0.80
N PRO A 162 -2.50 3.67 0.76
CA PRO A 162 -2.65 5.12 0.65
C PRO A 162 -2.07 5.85 1.88
N CYS A 163 -1.77 5.13 2.97
CA CYS A 163 -1.01 5.60 4.12
C CYS A 163 0.47 5.22 4.11
N SER A 164 0.99 4.57 3.05
CA SER A 164 2.44 4.61 2.75
C SER A 164 2.78 5.99 2.21
N GLY A 165 2.59 6.98 3.07
CA GLY A 165 3.34 8.20 2.98
C GLY A 165 4.83 7.90 3.13
N PRO A 166 5.69 8.90 2.89
CA PRO A 166 7.10 8.81 3.24
C PRO A 166 7.27 8.17 4.63
N SER A 167 8.18 7.21 4.74
CA SER A 167 8.40 6.43 5.98
C SER A 167 9.84 6.50 6.47
N THR A 168 10.75 6.94 5.60
CA THR A 168 12.17 7.06 5.87
C THR A 168 12.64 8.52 5.77
N LEU A 169 13.82 8.81 6.34
CA LEU A 169 14.49 10.10 6.15
C LEU A 169 14.79 10.37 4.67
N GLN A 170 15.15 9.32 3.93
CA GLN A 170 15.42 9.40 2.50
C GLN A 170 14.20 9.89 1.70
N ASP A 171 13.00 9.42 2.04
CA ASP A 171 11.78 9.88 1.39
C ASP A 171 11.56 11.37 1.60
N VAL A 172 11.85 11.87 2.82
CA VAL A 172 11.77 13.30 3.13
C VAL A 172 12.81 14.10 2.35
N VAL A 173 14.05 13.59 2.25
CA VAL A 173 15.10 14.19 1.41
C VAL A 173 14.64 14.36 -0.04
N TYR A 174 13.97 13.36 -0.61
CA TYR A 174 13.42 13.44 -1.96
C TYR A 174 12.18 14.33 -2.09
N MET A 175 11.42 14.50 -1.01
CA MET A 175 10.21 15.32 -1.02
C MET A 175 10.46 16.81 -0.80
N LEU A 176 11.56 17.18 -0.12
CA LEU A 176 11.88 18.58 0.17
C LEU A 176 11.86 19.48 -1.08
N PRO A 177 12.48 19.10 -2.23
CA PRO A 177 12.44 19.91 -3.45
C PRO A 177 11.02 20.17 -3.99
N LEU A 178 10.07 19.25 -3.75
CA LEU A 178 8.68 19.36 -4.23
C LEU A 178 7.95 20.56 -3.60
N MET A 179 8.47 21.15 -2.51
CA MET A 179 7.91 22.37 -1.95
C MET A 179 7.92 23.55 -2.93
N ARG A 180 8.89 23.59 -3.86
CA ARG A 180 8.98 24.64 -4.89
C ARG A 180 7.78 24.58 -5.83
N ASP A 181 7.42 23.38 -6.26
CA ASP A 181 6.35 23.13 -7.24
C ASP A 181 4.97 23.03 -6.59
N ALA A 182 4.91 22.81 -5.27
CA ALA A 182 3.66 22.71 -4.55
C ALA A 182 2.90 24.06 -4.53
N HIS A 183 1.61 24.01 -4.87
CA HIS A 183 0.70 25.13 -4.72
C HIS A 183 0.69 25.64 -3.27
N PRO A 184 0.67 26.97 -3.00
CA PRO A 184 0.75 27.52 -1.64
C PRO A 184 -0.22 26.90 -0.63
N SER A 185 -1.46 26.61 -1.05
CA SER A 185 -2.47 25.97 -0.18
C SER A 185 -2.17 24.51 0.21
N LYS A 186 -1.25 23.84 -0.50
CA LYS A 186 -0.87 22.43 -0.27
C LYS A 186 0.43 22.30 0.52
N ARG A 187 1.25 23.34 0.58
CA ARG A 187 2.52 23.34 1.31
C ARG A 187 2.37 22.99 2.81
N PRO A 188 1.37 23.51 3.57
CA PRO A 188 1.20 23.14 4.97
C PRO A 188 0.96 21.63 5.18
N ALA A 189 0.21 20.99 4.28
CA ALA A 189 -0.03 19.56 4.34
C ALA A 189 1.26 18.77 4.05
N LEU A 190 2.01 19.19 3.02
CA LEU A 190 3.29 18.57 2.66
C LEU A 190 4.32 18.67 3.80
N VAL A 191 4.43 19.84 4.44
CA VAL A 191 5.25 20.05 5.65
C VAL A 191 4.79 19.11 6.78
N GLY A 192 3.49 18.99 7.01
CA GLY A 192 2.93 18.12 8.03
C GLY A 192 3.27 16.64 7.82
N VAL A 193 3.23 16.17 6.56
CA VAL A 193 3.62 14.80 6.17
C VAL A 193 5.11 14.56 6.40
N MET A 194 5.97 15.45 5.88
CA MET A 194 7.43 15.33 6.03
C MET A 194 7.85 15.38 7.50
N ALA A 195 7.32 16.32 8.29
CA ALA A 195 7.63 16.43 9.71
C ALA A 195 7.20 15.20 10.53
N SER A 196 6.04 14.63 10.21
CA SER A 196 5.56 13.41 10.88
C SER A 196 6.45 12.21 10.51
N THR A 197 6.95 12.17 9.28
CA THR A 197 7.89 11.13 8.82
C THR A 197 9.22 11.23 9.54
N VAL A 198 9.82 12.42 9.64
CA VAL A 198 11.08 12.63 10.37
C VAL A 198 10.90 12.23 11.83
N ALA A 199 9.83 12.69 12.48
CA ALA A 199 9.53 12.37 13.87
C ALA A 199 9.38 10.86 14.09
N HIS A 200 8.73 10.16 13.16
CA HIS A 200 8.58 8.70 13.22
C HIS A 200 9.91 7.98 12.99
N ALA A 201 10.65 8.34 11.93
CA ALA A 201 11.92 7.72 11.56
C ALA A 201 13.00 7.86 12.65
N LEU A 202 12.95 8.93 13.45
CA LEU A 202 13.88 9.19 14.55
C LEU A 202 13.38 8.71 15.92
N GLY A 203 12.18 8.13 16.01
CA GLY A 203 11.56 7.78 17.29
C GLY A 203 11.20 8.99 18.18
N ASP A 204 11.11 10.18 17.60
CA ASP A 204 10.95 11.48 18.27
C ASP A 204 9.59 12.13 17.96
N GLN A 205 8.51 11.39 18.26
CA GLN A 205 7.14 11.79 17.91
C GLN A 205 6.68 13.07 18.63
N HIS A 206 7.17 13.29 19.85
CA HIS A 206 6.84 14.47 20.66
C HIS A 206 7.39 15.77 20.05
N SER A 207 8.50 15.69 19.29
CA SER A 207 9.12 16.84 18.63
C SER A 207 8.54 17.17 17.26
N ARG A 208 7.43 16.56 16.83
CA ARG A 208 6.76 16.83 15.54
C ARG A 208 6.59 18.33 15.23
N ARG A 209 6.16 19.13 16.22
CA ARG A 209 5.99 20.60 16.03
C ARG A 209 7.30 21.31 15.73
N TRP A 210 8.40 20.83 16.32
CA TRP A 210 9.74 21.36 16.05
C TRP A 210 10.14 21.04 14.60
N TYR A 211 9.95 19.81 14.12
CA TYR A 211 10.23 19.45 12.73
C TYR A 211 9.38 20.24 11.72
N CYS A 212 8.10 20.52 12.00
CA CYS A 212 7.29 21.40 11.15
C CYS A 212 7.93 22.80 11.02
N ARG A 213 8.38 23.38 12.13
CA ARG A 213 9.04 24.69 12.13
C ARG A 213 10.36 24.64 11.36
N LEU A 214 11.15 23.60 11.56
CA LEU A 214 12.43 23.41 10.87
C LEU A 214 12.27 23.38 9.35
N ILE A 215 11.30 22.61 8.86
CA ILE A 215 11.01 22.52 7.42
C ILE A 215 10.49 23.87 6.89
N TRP A 216 9.66 24.58 7.66
CA TRP A 216 9.22 25.92 7.26
C TRP A 216 10.36 26.93 7.16
N GLN A 217 11.27 26.93 8.14
CA GLN A 217 12.46 27.79 8.11
C GLN A 217 13.36 27.49 6.91
N ALA A 218 13.51 26.22 6.55
CA ALA A 218 14.23 25.81 5.35
C ALA A 218 13.55 26.33 4.07
N TRP A 219 12.23 26.32 4.02
CA TRP A 219 11.47 26.91 2.90
C TRP A 219 11.58 28.44 2.84
N GLU A 220 11.48 29.14 3.97
CA GLU A 220 11.67 30.59 4.03
C GLU A 220 13.07 30.98 3.54
N ALA A 221 14.10 30.27 4.01
CA ALA A 221 15.47 30.44 3.53
C ALA A 221 15.63 30.16 2.03
N GLU A 222 14.91 29.18 1.48
CA GLU A 222 14.90 28.90 0.04
C GLU A 222 14.29 30.06 -0.76
N VAL A 223 13.15 30.60 -0.30
CA VAL A 223 12.49 31.76 -0.93
C VAL A 223 13.38 33.00 -0.90
N GLU A 224 14.19 33.14 0.15
CA GLU A 224 15.21 34.19 0.29
C GLU A 224 16.49 33.92 -0.52
N GLY A 225 16.58 32.81 -1.26
CA GLY A 225 17.75 32.46 -2.08
C GLY A 225 18.92 31.85 -1.31
N ARG A 226 18.72 31.44 -0.05
CA ARG A 226 19.76 30.85 0.82
C ARG A 226 19.85 29.31 0.73
N HIS A 227 19.23 28.70 -0.29
CA HIS A 227 19.25 27.25 -0.54
C HIS A 227 18.86 26.38 0.67
N GLY A 228 17.92 26.85 1.50
CA GLY A 228 17.57 26.23 2.77
C GLY A 228 17.05 24.80 2.66
N LEU A 229 16.30 24.48 1.60
CA LEU A 229 15.81 23.10 1.39
C LEU A 229 16.96 22.14 1.10
N GLN A 230 17.92 22.57 0.27
CA GLN A 230 19.09 21.76 -0.07
C GLN A 230 19.98 21.53 1.15
N ALA A 231 20.17 22.55 1.99
CA ALA A 231 20.91 22.42 3.24
C ALA A 231 20.25 21.41 4.19
N LEU A 232 18.93 21.52 4.39
CA LEU A 232 18.19 20.57 5.24
C LEU A 232 18.25 19.14 4.68
N ALA A 233 18.10 18.96 3.37
CA ALA A 233 18.21 17.67 2.70
C ALA A 233 19.59 17.02 2.94
N ALA A 234 20.67 17.78 2.79
CA ALA A 234 22.03 17.29 3.04
C ALA A 234 22.23 16.85 4.50
N GLN A 235 21.71 17.62 5.47
CA GLN A 235 21.82 17.27 6.89
C GLN A 235 21.00 16.03 7.26
N LEU A 236 19.81 15.85 6.69
CA LEU A 236 19.00 14.65 6.88
C LEU A 236 19.67 13.41 6.26
N ALA A 237 20.25 13.54 5.06
CA ALA A 237 21.00 12.47 4.42
C ALA A 237 22.24 12.07 5.25
N ARG A 238 22.97 13.05 5.81
CA ARG A 238 24.10 12.74 6.70
C ARG A 238 23.63 12.08 8.00
N LEU A 239 22.54 12.57 8.61
CA LEU A 239 21.96 11.97 9.80
C LEU A 239 21.60 10.50 9.59
N GLN A 240 21.06 10.16 8.42
CA GLN A 240 20.78 8.78 8.06
C GLN A 240 22.06 7.92 8.02
N ALA A 241 23.17 8.46 7.53
CA ALA A 241 24.45 7.77 7.58
C ALA A 241 24.98 7.60 9.03
N ASP A 242 24.84 8.61 9.88
CA ASP A 242 25.26 8.49 11.30
C ASP A 242 24.45 7.44 12.05
N LEU A 243 23.15 7.31 11.76
CA LEU A 243 22.32 6.26 12.37
C LEU A 243 22.78 4.85 11.97
N ALA A 244 23.33 4.69 10.77
CA ALA A 244 23.91 3.43 10.31
C ALA A 244 25.30 3.18 10.93
N GLU A 245 26.10 4.24 11.09
CA GLU A 245 27.45 4.16 11.68
C GLU A 245 27.39 3.97 13.21
N TRP A 246 26.43 4.60 13.90
CA TRP A 246 26.32 4.65 15.36
C TRP A 246 24.94 4.16 15.85
N PRO A 247 24.76 2.84 16.04
CA PRO A 247 23.49 2.26 16.47
C PRO A 247 23.01 2.76 17.85
N ASP A 248 23.94 3.14 18.73
CA ASP A 248 23.66 3.58 20.10
C ASP A 248 23.40 5.10 20.22
N LEU A 249 23.14 5.80 19.11
CA LEU A 249 22.90 7.24 19.11
C LEU A 249 21.60 7.59 19.86
N ARG A 250 21.74 8.09 21.10
CA ARG A 250 20.61 8.35 22.02
C ARG A 250 19.67 9.48 21.60
N SER A 251 20.15 10.49 20.87
CA SER A 251 19.32 11.65 20.48
C SER A 251 19.64 12.16 19.08
N PRO A 252 19.10 11.49 18.04
CA PRO A 252 19.30 11.90 16.65
C PRO A 252 18.74 13.29 16.34
N GLY A 253 17.59 13.65 16.93
CA GLY A 253 16.98 14.98 16.76
C GLY A 253 17.86 16.12 17.28
N ALA A 254 18.51 15.93 18.43
CA ALA A 254 19.44 16.92 18.97
C ALA A 254 20.71 17.06 18.12
N LEU A 255 21.21 15.97 17.55
CA LEU A 255 22.35 16.01 16.62
C LEU A 255 22.01 16.82 15.36
N LEU A 256 20.81 16.61 14.80
CA LEU A 256 20.32 17.40 13.67
C LEU A 256 20.24 18.89 14.00
N ALA A 257 19.64 19.23 15.15
CA ALA A 257 19.52 20.61 15.60
C ALA A 257 20.89 21.29 15.72
N LYS A 258 21.87 20.59 16.31
CA LYS A 258 23.25 21.09 16.47
C LYS A 258 23.92 21.42 15.13
N ARG A 259 23.68 20.61 14.09
CA ARG A 259 24.26 20.80 12.75
C ARG A 259 23.63 21.92 11.94
N LEU A 260 22.37 22.27 12.26
CA LEU A 260 21.66 23.36 11.59
C LEU A 260 21.89 24.70 12.28
N SER A 261 22.43 24.70 13.50
CA SER A 261 22.84 25.90 14.23
C SER A 261 24.30 26.33 14.03
N SER A 262 25.09 25.50 13.34
CA SER A 262 26.51 25.72 13.03
C SER A 262 26.70 26.23 11.61
#